data_AF-A0A9P8MHF5-F1
#
_entry.id   AF-A0A9P8MHF5-F1
#
_cell.length_a   1.000
_cell.length_b   1.000
_cell.length_c   1.000
_cell.angle_alpha   90.00
_cell.angle_beta   90.00
_cell.angle_gamma   90.00
#
_symmetry.space_group_name_H-M   'P 1'
#
loop_
_entity.id
_entity.type
_entity.pdbx_description
1 polymer ?
#
loop_
_entity_poly.entity_id
_entity_poly.type
_entity_poly.pdbx_seq_one_letter_code
_entity_poly.pdbx_strand_id
1 'polypeptide(L)'
;MKNIQVTLLAILFQVSLFEAKVYKKNVPTYDVGPDAKIDGKSITYRDPDCEEGLDCTITRSCSSAGTSPVLSADKKYFACCLPGTHLLGSPQTAFDCCADGHDLVGSPAVGYHCCPTGFEFDGTQCKEVCKNGKVLVGGKCVCPDGMVEGPDGNCKPKPKCSSGLETGKCYIFTAENGNRLGLHNDNVYYAAPDSMIQRYGKFQLCADEKCTPGQAVNPSNEIYIRDTYGDLATGANKGQWLNNAANGNHIGRTPAFASAGHFSISKWPCGKYCLGGFTQGIGPACPADIPAMTFYSQDPQMCVAFQFTEVPCDLKADVNNCIWTNGDQCCNRVDCSGKKGE
;
A
#
# COMPACT_ATOMS: atom_id res chain seq x y z
N MET A 1 46.51 -26.71 72.34
CA MET A 1 45.35 -27.46 72.89
C MET A 1 44.45 -27.83 71.73
N LYS A 2 44.26 -29.15 71.49
CA LYS A 2 43.10 -29.88 70.92
C LYS A 2 42.40 -29.35 69.66
N ASN A 3 41.91 -30.11 68.68
CA ASN A 3 41.95 -31.51 68.25
C ASN A 3 41.24 -31.50 66.85
N ILE A 4 41.79 -32.11 65.79
CA ILE A 4 41.34 -33.34 65.09
C ILE A 4 39.90 -33.34 64.50
N GLN A 5 39.80 -33.56 63.17
CA GLN A 5 39.02 -34.57 62.40
C GLN A 5 38.53 -33.98 61.06
N VAL A 6 39.03 -34.37 59.87
CA VAL A 6 38.95 -35.65 59.11
C VAL A 6 37.58 -35.89 58.45
N THR A 7 37.57 -35.68 57.12
CA THR A 7 36.76 -36.26 56.02
C THR A 7 35.23 -36.35 56.11
N LEU A 8 34.56 -35.83 55.08
CA LEU A 8 33.74 -36.67 54.19
C LEU A 8 33.61 -36.05 52.79
N LEU A 9 34.11 -36.79 51.81
CA LEU A 9 33.98 -36.58 50.38
C LEU A 9 32.55 -37.03 49.98
N ALA A 10 31.68 -36.10 49.60
CA ALA A 10 30.38 -36.43 49.00
C ALA A 10 30.47 -36.22 47.49
N ILE A 11 30.79 -37.31 46.78
CA ILE A 11 30.64 -37.42 45.33
C ILE A 11 29.13 -37.47 45.07
N LEU A 12 28.54 -36.33 44.72
CA LEU A 12 27.21 -36.31 44.13
C LEU A 12 27.35 -36.80 42.68
N PHE A 13 26.98 -38.05 42.47
CA PHE A 13 26.57 -38.54 41.16
C PHE A 13 25.43 -37.64 40.66
N GLN A 14 25.75 -36.68 39.80
CA GLN A 14 24.74 -36.14 38.88
C GLN A 14 24.47 -37.24 37.87
N VAL A 15 23.40 -38.00 38.13
CA VAL A 15 22.76 -38.80 37.10
C VAL A 15 22.25 -37.80 36.06
N SER A 16 22.96 -37.69 34.93
CA SER A 16 22.45 -37.01 33.75
C SER A 16 21.22 -37.78 33.28
N LEU A 17 20.05 -37.37 33.75
CA LEU A 17 18.80 -37.71 33.09
C LEU A 17 18.86 -37.04 31.72
N PHE A 18 18.89 -37.86 30.67
CA PHE A 18 18.76 -37.44 29.28
C PHE A 18 17.38 -36.80 29.09
N GLU A 19 17.27 -35.51 29.41
CA GLU A 19 16.10 -34.71 29.09
C GLU A 19 16.39 -33.96 27.79
N ALA A 20 15.71 -34.35 26.72
CA ALA A 20 15.66 -33.57 25.48
C ALA A 20 15.37 -32.08 25.80
N LYS A 21 16.13 -31.17 25.20
CA LYS A 21 15.99 -29.72 25.46
C LYS A 21 14.57 -29.25 25.15
N VAL A 22 13.93 -28.62 26.13
CA VAL A 22 12.57 -28.09 26.03
C VAL A 22 12.60 -26.56 26.01
N TYR A 23 11.96 -25.96 25.01
CA TYR A 23 11.73 -24.51 24.94
C TYR A 23 10.27 -24.22 25.30
N LYS A 24 10.01 -23.24 26.17
CA LYS A 24 8.66 -22.96 26.71
C LYS A 24 8.09 -21.59 26.35
N LYS A 25 8.72 -20.83 25.45
CA LYS A 25 8.18 -19.52 25.03
C LYS A 25 7.05 -19.74 24.02
N ASN A 26 5.87 -19.22 24.35
CA ASN A 26 4.55 -19.37 23.70
C ASN A 26 4.05 -20.83 23.63
N VAL A 27 4.68 -21.69 22.83
CA VAL A 27 4.34 -23.13 22.80
C VAL A 27 5.51 -24.00 23.26
N PRO A 28 5.25 -25.09 24.02
CA PRO A 28 6.28 -26.07 24.34
C PRO A 28 6.82 -26.76 23.08
N THR A 29 8.13 -26.62 22.86
CA THR A 29 8.84 -27.13 21.68
C THR A 29 10.02 -27.99 22.12
N TYR A 30 10.28 -29.05 21.35
CA TYR A 30 11.31 -30.04 21.65
C TYR A 30 12.22 -30.27 20.45
N ASP A 31 13.49 -30.54 20.72
CA ASP A 31 14.44 -30.97 19.70
C ASP A 31 14.11 -32.38 19.19
N VAL A 32 14.28 -32.60 17.89
CA VAL A 32 14.10 -33.91 17.24
C VAL A 32 15.24 -34.23 16.29
N GLY A 33 15.51 -35.53 16.15
CA GLY A 33 16.46 -36.05 15.17
C GLY A 33 15.94 -35.87 13.74
N PRO A 34 16.84 -35.92 12.74
CA PRO A 34 16.48 -35.77 11.32
C PRO A 34 15.56 -36.89 10.79
N ASP A 35 15.45 -38.00 11.54
CA ASP A 35 14.63 -39.17 11.24
C ASP A 35 13.20 -39.09 11.81
N ALA A 36 12.80 -37.94 12.36
CA ALA A 36 11.50 -37.74 12.97
C ALA A 36 10.34 -38.04 12.01
N LYS A 37 9.40 -38.86 12.48
CA LYS A 37 8.21 -39.30 11.74
C LYS A 37 6.96 -39.05 12.57
N ILE A 38 5.96 -38.43 11.95
CA ILE A 38 4.65 -38.17 12.54
C ILE A 38 3.67 -39.25 12.07
N ASP A 39 2.98 -39.87 13.01
CA ASP A 39 1.87 -40.80 12.77
C ASP A 39 0.66 -40.39 13.61
N GLY A 40 -0.32 -39.76 12.95
CA GLY A 40 -1.51 -39.21 13.60
C GLY A 40 -1.18 -38.19 14.69
N LYS A 41 -1.39 -38.57 15.96
CA LYS A 41 -1.14 -37.71 17.13
C LYS A 41 0.22 -37.93 17.78
N SER A 42 1.02 -38.84 17.22
CA SER A 42 2.30 -39.25 17.77
C SER A 42 3.43 -38.87 16.83
N ILE A 43 4.60 -38.64 17.41
CA ILE A 43 5.85 -38.44 16.71
C ILE A 43 6.89 -39.38 17.30
N THR A 44 7.63 -40.05 16.42
CA THR A 44 8.73 -40.94 16.78
C THR A 44 10.01 -40.43 16.14
N TYR A 45 11.08 -40.33 16.93
CA TYR A 45 12.38 -39.83 16.49
C TYR A 45 13.50 -40.41 17.36
N ARG A 46 14.74 -40.41 16.87
CA ARG A 46 15.91 -40.69 17.71
C ARG A 46 16.32 -39.44 18.46
N ASP A 47 16.60 -39.56 19.76
CA ASP A 47 17.10 -38.44 20.57
C ASP A 47 18.37 -37.82 19.92
N PRO A 48 18.37 -36.50 19.64
CA PRO A 48 19.52 -35.81 19.04
C PRO A 48 20.82 -35.93 19.83
N ASP A 49 20.73 -36.07 21.16
CA ASP A 49 21.88 -36.15 22.05
C ASP A 49 22.29 -37.61 22.35
N CYS A 50 21.73 -38.59 21.61
CA CYS A 50 22.00 -40.02 21.83
C CYS A 50 23.37 -40.48 21.32
N GLU A 51 24.13 -41.16 22.18
CA GLU A 51 25.39 -41.81 21.83
C GLU A 51 25.22 -42.95 20.80
N GLU A 52 26.28 -43.24 20.04
CA GLU A 52 26.29 -44.34 19.08
C GLU A 52 26.19 -45.70 19.80
N GLY A 53 25.35 -46.60 19.27
CA GLY A 53 25.16 -47.96 19.80
C GLY A 53 24.04 -48.13 20.83
N LEU A 54 23.37 -47.05 21.27
CA LEU A 54 22.20 -47.11 22.14
C LEU A 54 20.88 -47.02 21.37
N ASP A 55 19.82 -47.67 21.85
CA ASP A 55 18.45 -47.43 21.37
C ASP A 55 17.84 -46.27 22.15
N CYS A 56 17.87 -45.08 21.54
CA CYS A 56 17.25 -43.86 22.07
C CYS A 56 16.02 -43.45 21.25
N THR A 57 15.23 -44.42 20.80
CA THR A 57 13.99 -44.13 20.09
C THR A 57 12.96 -43.54 21.05
N ILE A 58 12.56 -42.30 20.81
CA ILE A 58 11.56 -41.59 21.61
C ILE A 58 10.26 -41.54 20.81
N THR A 59 9.15 -41.91 21.45
CA THR A 59 7.80 -41.65 20.94
C THR A 59 7.06 -40.72 21.89
N ARG A 60 6.53 -39.62 21.37
CA ARG A 60 5.70 -38.66 22.12
C ARG A 60 4.37 -38.46 21.42
N SER A 61 3.33 -38.19 22.19
CA SER A 61 2.00 -37.88 21.68
C SER A 61 1.49 -36.56 22.23
N CYS A 62 0.75 -35.82 21.41
CA CYS A 62 0.11 -34.59 21.85
C CYS A 62 -1.09 -34.89 22.75
N SER A 63 -1.04 -34.39 24.00
CA SER A 63 -2.06 -34.63 25.03
C SER A 63 -3.27 -33.71 24.90
N SER A 64 -3.10 -32.53 24.32
CA SER A 64 -4.19 -31.56 24.13
C SER A 64 -5.15 -32.01 23.02
N ALA A 65 -6.45 -31.98 23.33
CA ALA A 65 -7.50 -32.33 22.37
C ALA A 65 -7.39 -31.47 21.10
N GLY A 66 -7.55 -32.10 19.93
CA GLY A 66 -7.49 -31.44 18.63
C GLY A 66 -6.07 -31.11 18.13
N THR A 67 -5.02 -31.28 18.93
CA THR A 67 -3.64 -31.00 18.49
C THR A 67 -2.95 -32.23 17.90
N SER A 68 -2.00 -32.00 16.99
CA SER A 68 -1.09 -33.00 16.43
C SER A 68 0.34 -32.46 16.38
N PRO A 69 1.35 -33.33 16.36
CA PRO A 69 2.74 -32.89 16.19
C PRO A 69 2.90 -32.14 14.87
N VAL A 70 3.57 -30.99 14.91
CA VAL A 70 3.98 -30.22 13.74
C VAL A 70 5.47 -29.95 13.84
N LEU A 71 6.19 -30.27 12.76
CA LEU A 71 7.62 -30.00 12.64
C LEU A 71 7.86 -28.55 12.22
N SER A 72 8.94 -27.97 12.72
CA SER A 72 9.51 -26.73 12.15
C SER A 72 9.94 -26.96 10.70
N ALA A 73 10.08 -25.87 9.93
CA ALA A 73 10.46 -25.95 8.52
C ALA A 73 11.82 -26.65 8.29
N ASP A 74 12.75 -26.50 9.23
CA ASP A 74 14.07 -27.16 9.21
C ASP A 74 14.04 -28.60 9.78
N LYS A 75 12.88 -29.07 10.25
CA LYS A 75 12.64 -30.38 10.85
C LYS A 75 13.49 -30.70 12.08
N LYS A 76 14.03 -29.68 12.75
CA LYS A 76 14.83 -29.85 13.98
C LYS A 76 14.00 -29.78 15.25
N TYR A 77 12.80 -29.23 15.16
CA TYR A 77 11.94 -28.98 16.30
C TYR A 77 10.53 -29.51 16.03
N PHE A 78 9.83 -29.91 17.08
CA PHE A 78 8.40 -30.16 17.01
C PHE A 78 7.65 -29.53 18.19
N ALA A 79 6.40 -29.19 17.93
CA ALA A 79 5.43 -28.76 18.93
C ALA A 79 4.06 -29.39 18.65
N CYS A 80 3.17 -29.35 19.63
CA CYS A 80 1.78 -29.79 19.47
C CYS A 80 0.93 -28.59 19.05
N CYS A 81 0.52 -28.57 17.78
CA CYS A 81 -0.21 -27.46 17.18
C CYS A 81 -1.62 -27.87 16.76
N LEU A 82 -2.51 -26.89 16.58
CA LEU A 82 -3.84 -27.11 16.00
C LEU A 82 -3.75 -27.35 14.48
N PRO A 83 -4.74 -28.02 13.87
CA PRO A 83 -4.78 -28.23 12.43
C PRO A 83 -4.77 -26.89 11.67
N GLY A 84 -4.04 -26.82 10.56
CA GLY A 84 -3.93 -25.61 9.74
C GLY A 84 -2.99 -24.54 10.30
N THR A 85 -2.11 -24.92 11.23
CA THR A 85 -1.04 -24.04 11.74
C THR A 85 0.34 -24.65 11.48
N HIS A 86 1.35 -23.78 11.43
CA HIS A 86 2.75 -24.11 11.20
C HIS A 86 3.59 -23.69 12.40
N LEU A 87 4.57 -24.51 12.77
CA LEU A 87 5.52 -24.17 13.81
C LEU A 87 6.57 -23.19 13.26
N LEU A 88 6.50 -21.95 13.72
CA LEU A 88 7.45 -20.90 13.39
C LEU A 88 8.33 -20.56 14.59
N GLY A 89 9.52 -20.03 14.30
CA GLY A 89 10.42 -19.48 15.32
C GLY A 89 11.75 -20.20 15.47
N SER A 90 12.48 -19.85 16.52
CA SER A 90 13.82 -20.38 16.82
C SER A 90 14.16 -20.26 18.30
N PRO A 91 15.25 -20.91 18.77
CA PRO A 91 15.74 -20.74 20.13
C PRO A 91 16.10 -19.30 20.51
N GLN A 92 16.47 -18.46 19.54
CA GLN A 92 16.81 -17.05 19.76
C GLN A 92 15.58 -16.16 19.88
N THR A 93 14.44 -16.58 19.34
CA THR A 93 13.18 -15.83 19.38
C THR A 93 12.22 -16.45 20.41
N ALA A 94 11.12 -17.01 19.92
CA ALA A 94 10.17 -17.89 20.59
C ALA A 94 9.77 -18.96 19.57
N PHE A 95 9.00 -19.96 20.00
CA PHE A 95 8.33 -20.86 19.07
C PHE A 95 6.83 -20.64 19.19
N ASP A 96 6.10 -20.63 18.07
CA ASP A 96 4.64 -20.50 18.10
C ASP A 96 3.99 -21.24 16.93
N CYS A 97 2.72 -21.63 17.11
CA CYS A 97 1.92 -22.28 16.08
C CYS A 97 1.10 -21.21 15.33
N CYS A 98 1.66 -20.67 14.25
CA CYS A 98 1.02 -19.59 13.48
C CYS A 98 0.11 -20.15 12.38
N ALA A 99 -1.03 -19.50 12.14
CA ALA A 99 -1.91 -19.82 11.01
C ALA A 99 -1.28 -19.37 9.68
N ASP A 100 -1.80 -19.87 8.57
CA ASP A 100 -1.41 -19.40 7.24
C ASP A 100 -1.52 -17.88 7.11
N GLY A 101 -0.54 -17.27 6.44
CA GLY A 101 -0.46 -15.81 6.26
C GLY A 101 -0.10 -15.03 7.53
N HIS A 102 0.42 -15.70 8.56
CA HIS A 102 0.97 -15.06 9.76
C HIS A 102 2.46 -15.39 9.92
N ASP A 103 3.22 -14.40 10.37
CA ASP A 103 4.64 -14.51 10.70
C ASP A 103 4.84 -14.36 12.21
N LEU A 104 5.82 -15.08 12.76
CA LEU A 104 6.25 -14.86 14.14
C LEU A 104 7.16 -13.63 14.20
N VAL A 105 6.64 -12.52 14.73
CA VAL A 105 7.31 -11.21 14.74
C VAL A 105 7.37 -10.65 16.16
N GLY A 106 8.23 -9.64 16.37
CA GLY A 106 8.44 -9.00 17.67
C GLY A 106 9.92 -8.89 18.03
N SER A 107 10.21 -8.71 19.31
CA SER A 107 11.59 -8.52 19.79
C SER A 107 11.77 -9.05 21.21
N PRO A 108 13.03 -9.20 21.70
CA PRO A 108 13.26 -9.59 23.08
C PRO A 108 12.67 -8.60 24.11
N ALA A 109 12.51 -7.33 23.74
CA ALA A 109 11.98 -6.29 24.64
C ALA A 109 10.46 -6.36 24.80
N VAL A 110 9.74 -6.73 23.74
CA VAL A 110 8.26 -6.71 23.73
C VAL A 110 7.62 -8.10 23.63
N GLY A 111 8.43 -9.14 23.44
CA GLY A 111 7.95 -10.50 23.17
C GLY A 111 7.78 -10.78 21.68
N TYR A 112 7.44 -12.03 21.36
CA TYR A 112 7.18 -12.50 20.00
C TYR A 112 5.74 -13.03 19.92
N HIS A 113 5.06 -12.74 18.81
CA HIS A 113 3.68 -13.16 18.58
C HIS A 113 3.42 -13.40 17.09
N CYS A 114 2.50 -14.31 16.77
CA CYS A 114 2.04 -14.49 15.40
C CYS A 114 1.20 -13.26 14.98
N CYS A 115 1.67 -12.53 13.98
CA CYS A 115 0.93 -11.43 13.38
C CYS A 115 0.70 -11.68 11.89
N PRO A 116 -0.35 -11.12 11.27
CA PRO A 116 -0.52 -11.18 9.84
C PRO A 116 0.76 -10.72 9.12
N THR A 117 1.14 -11.38 8.03
CA THR A 117 2.34 -11.04 7.27
C THR A 117 2.35 -9.56 6.89
N GLY A 118 3.45 -8.86 7.24
CA GLY A 118 3.59 -7.41 7.05
C GLY A 118 3.31 -6.54 8.28
N PHE A 119 2.98 -7.17 9.42
CA PHE A 119 2.80 -6.49 10.70
C PHE A 119 4.00 -6.78 11.64
N GLU A 120 4.21 -5.91 12.63
CA GLU A 120 5.10 -6.12 13.77
C GLU A 120 4.31 -6.14 15.08
N PHE A 121 4.76 -6.92 16.06
CA PHE A 121 4.16 -6.96 17.39
C PHE A 121 4.80 -5.89 18.28
N ASP A 122 3.99 -5.00 18.86
CA ASP A 122 4.49 -3.92 19.74
C ASP A 122 4.48 -4.28 21.23
N GLY A 123 4.19 -5.54 21.56
CA GLY A 123 4.00 -6.03 22.92
C GLY A 123 2.54 -6.13 23.36
N THR A 124 1.63 -5.49 22.62
CA THR A 124 0.19 -5.52 22.93
C THR A 124 -0.63 -5.93 21.71
N GLN A 125 -0.29 -5.41 20.52
CA GLN A 125 -1.01 -5.67 19.28
C GLN A 125 -0.09 -5.69 18.06
N CYS A 126 -0.56 -6.35 17.01
CA CYS A 126 0.09 -6.32 15.70
C CYS A 126 -0.19 -4.98 15.02
N LYS A 127 0.86 -4.28 14.61
CA LYS A 127 0.80 -3.01 13.87
C LYS A 127 1.39 -3.17 12.49
N GLU A 128 0.72 -2.59 11.49
CA GLU A 128 1.21 -2.59 10.12
C GLU A 128 2.53 -1.81 10.02
N VAL A 129 3.54 -2.38 9.35
CA VAL A 129 4.83 -1.74 9.18
C VAL A 129 5.06 -1.37 7.73
N CYS A 130 5.24 -0.07 7.51
CA CYS A 130 5.55 0.47 6.20
C CYS A 130 7.04 0.25 5.88
N LYS A 131 7.30 -0.58 4.86
CA LYS A 131 8.66 -0.86 4.36
C LYS A 131 9.20 0.30 3.52
N ASN A 132 10.50 0.27 3.22
CA ASN A 132 11.17 1.15 2.25
C ASN A 132 11.18 2.65 2.62
N GLY A 133 11.22 2.96 3.91
CA GLY A 133 11.26 4.34 4.43
C GLY A 133 9.92 5.07 4.37
N LYS A 134 8.82 4.35 4.12
CA LYS A 134 7.45 4.88 4.13
C LYS A 134 6.93 4.99 5.57
N VAL A 135 5.95 5.87 5.77
CA VAL A 135 5.23 6.10 7.02
C VAL A 135 3.76 5.77 6.85
N LEU A 136 3.12 5.27 7.91
CA LEU A 136 1.71 4.96 7.91
C LEU A 136 0.90 6.24 8.14
N VAL A 137 0.20 6.71 7.12
CA VAL A 137 -0.68 7.89 7.19
C VAL A 137 -2.06 7.49 6.70
N GLY A 138 -3.08 7.61 7.58
CA GLY A 138 -4.45 7.26 7.22
C GLY A 138 -4.66 5.79 6.81
N GLY A 139 -3.86 4.87 7.35
CA GLY A 139 -3.93 3.44 7.00
C GLY A 139 -3.29 3.09 5.64
N LYS A 140 -2.50 4.00 5.05
CA LYS A 140 -1.71 3.76 3.83
C LYS A 140 -0.24 4.05 4.09
N CYS A 141 0.64 3.22 3.55
CA CYS A 141 2.08 3.46 3.58
C CYS A 141 2.49 4.46 2.50
N VAL A 142 2.90 5.65 2.90
CA VAL A 142 3.27 6.76 2.00
C VAL A 142 4.68 7.25 2.30
N CYS A 143 5.37 7.82 1.33
CA CYS A 143 6.66 8.45 1.61
C CYS A 143 6.50 9.67 2.52
N PRO A 144 7.44 9.91 3.46
CA PRO A 144 7.42 11.08 4.31
C PRO A 144 7.39 12.38 3.52
N ASP A 145 6.96 13.46 4.17
CA ASP A 145 6.95 14.79 3.56
C ASP A 145 8.32 15.16 2.99
N GLY A 146 8.31 15.67 1.75
CA GLY A 146 9.53 16.00 1.00
C GLY A 146 10.16 14.82 0.23
N MET A 147 9.65 13.60 0.38
CA MET A 147 10.10 12.43 -0.37
C MET A 147 9.04 11.90 -1.35
N VAL A 148 9.48 11.08 -2.31
CA VAL A 148 8.66 10.38 -3.30
C VAL A 148 9.17 8.96 -3.48
N GLU A 149 8.27 8.05 -3.80
CA GLU A 149 8.64 6.67 -4.07
C GLU A 149 9.46 6.57 -5.37
N GLY A 150 10.64 5.98 -5.25
CA GLY A 150 11.52 5.66 -6.37
C GLY A 150 11.09 4.36 -7.06
N PRO A 151 11.69 4.03 -8.22
CA PRO A 151 11.38 2.81 -8.98
C PRO A 151 11.70 1.51 -8.23
N ASP A 152 12.53 1.59 -7.20
CA ASP A 152 12.89 0.52 -6.26
C ASP A 152 11.94 0.42 -5.06
N GLY A 153 10.88 1.23 -5.02
CA GLY A 153 9.92 1.31 -3.92
C GLY A 153 10.42 2.10 -2.70
N ASN A 154 11.66 2.61 -2.73
CA ASN A 154 12.29 3.39 -1.67
C ASN A 154 11.92 4.88 -1.76
N CYS A 155 11.72 5.52 -0.62
CA CYS A 155 11.53 6.96 -0.58
C CYS A 155 12.82 7.72 -0.90
N LYS A 156 12.76 8.60 -1.90
CA LYS A 156 13.86 9.45 -2.37
C LYS A 156 13.45 10.92 -2.30
N PRO A 157 14.40 11.87 -2.18
CA PRO A 157 14.07 13.29 -2.19
C PRO A 157 13.26 13.68 -3.43
N LYS A 158 12.25 14.54 -3.25
CA LYS A 158 11.47 15.09 -4.36
C LYS A 158 12.41 15.75 -5.38
N PRO A 159 12.36 15.35 -6.67
CA PRO A 159 13.05 16.09 -7.70
C PRO A 159 12.50 17.52 -7.76
N LYS A 160 13.36 18.51 -8.02
CA LYS A 160 12.98 19.92 -8.20
C LYS A 160 12.35 20.13 -9.58
N CYS A 161 11.24 19.44 -9.82
CA CYS A 161 10.47 19.53 -11.05
C CYS A 161 9.09 20.10 -10.70
N SER A 162 8.53 20.89 -11.61
CA SER A 162 7.16 21.40 -11.50
C SER A 162 6.39 21.05 -12.76
N SER A 163 5.18 20.53 -12.57
CA SER A 163 4.23 20.36 -13.66
C SER A 163 3.81 21.73 -14.24
N GLY A 164 3.80 22.78 -13.43
CA GLY A 164 3.15 24.06 -13.72
C GLY A 164 1.67 24.08 -13.33
N LEU A 165 1.15 23.00 -12.73
CA LEU A 165 -0.19 22.90 -12.17
C LEU A 165 -0.15 23.08 -10.66
N GLU A 166 -1.18 23.70 -10.10
CA GLU A 166 -1.28 23.97 -8.67
C GLU A 166 -2.67 23.63 -8.12
N THR A 167 -2.71 23.20 -6.86
CA THR A 167 -3.98 22.98 -6.16
C THR A 167 -4.72 24.29 -5.95
N GLY A 168 -6.05 24.20 -5.88
CA GLY A 168 -6.96 25.34 -5.74
C GLY A 168 -7.21 26.11 -7.03
N LYS A 169 -6.40 25.91 -8.08
CA LYS A 169 -6.62 26.50 -9.42
C LYS A 169 -7.58 25.68 -10.27
N CYS A 170 -8.20 26.34 -11.25
CA CYS A 170 -9.17 25.73 -12.14
C CYS A 170 -8.64 25.61 -13.57
N TYR A 171 -9.01 24.54 -14.22
CA TYR A 171 -8.50 24.17 -15.54
C TYR A 171 -9.63 23.64 -16.43
N ILE A 172 -9.50 23.89 -17.73
CA ILE A 172 -10.27 23.21 -18.77
C ILE A 172 -9.38 22.12 -19.36
N PHE A 173 -9.92 20.91 -19.51
CA PHE A 173 -9.21 19.78 -20.11
C PHE A 173 -9.65 19.62 -21.56
N THR A 174 -8.71 19.73 -22.50
CA THR A 174 -8.96 19.57 -23.93
C THR A 174 -8.29 18.30 -24.41
N ALA A 175 -9.07 17.35 -24.94
CA ALA A 175 -8.58 16.09 -25.46
C ALA A 175 -7.89 16.27 -26.82
N GLU A 176 -7.21 15.25 -27.31
CA GLU A 176 -6.47 15.30 -28.58
C GLU A 176 -7.36 15.54 -29.81
N ASN A 177 -8.63 15.16 -29.73
CA ASN A 177 -9.64 15.43 -30.75
C ASN A 177 -10.14 16.89 -30.74
N GLY A 178 -9.62 17.75 -29.85
CA GLY A 178 -10.01 19.15 -29.70
C GLY A 178 -11.28 19.35 -28.85
N ASN A 179 -11.98 18.28 -28.49
CA ASN A 179 -13.14 18.38 -27.62
C ASN A 179 -12.73 18.59 -26.17
N ARG A 180 -13.57 19.28 -25.41
CA ARG A 180 -13.33 19.56 -24.00
C ARG A 180 -14.02 18.50 -23.14
N LEU A 181 -13.32 18.04 -22.11
CA LEU A 181 -13.92 17.14 -21.13
C LEU A 181 -15.05 17.87 -20.41
N GLY A 182 -16.22 17.25 -20.35
CA GLY A 182 -17.41 17.88 -19.82
C GLY A 182 -18.46 16.88 -19.38
N LEU A 183 -19.40 17.35 -18.56
CA LEU A 183 -20.49 16.56 -18.04
C LEU A 183 -21.60 16.48 -19.11
N HIS A 184 -22.03 15.25 -19.40
CA HIS A 184 -23.16 14.97 -20.25
C HIS A 184 -24.45 14.78 -19.42
N ASN A 185 -25.62 14.80 -20.06
CA ASN A 185 -26.92 14.72 -19.38
C ASN A 185 -27.19 13.37 -18.66
N ASP A 186 -26.39 12.34 -18.94
CA ASP A 186 -26.38 11.03 -18.30
C ASP A 186 -25.51 10.99 -17.03
N ASN A 187 -24.94 12.14 -16.62
CA ASN A 187 -24.01 12.31 -15.50
C ASN A 187 -22.63 11.67 -15.68
N VAL A 188 -22.22 11.39 -16.92
CA VAL A 188 -20.89 10.88 -17.24
C VAL A 188 -20.03 11.97 -17.88
N TYR A 189 -18.71 11.90 -17.63
CA TYR A 189 -17.76 12.82 -18.25
C TYR A 189 -17.24 12.28 -19.59
N TYR A 190 -17.39 13.08 -20.64
CA TYR A 190 -16.93 12.79 -21.99
C TYR A 190 -16.13 13.94 -22.59
N ALA A 191 -15.21 13.62 -23.49
CA ALA A 191 -14.57 14.61 -24.37
C ALA A 191 -15.36 14.74 -25.69
N ALA A 192 -16.45 15.50 -25.63
CA ALA A 192 -17.40 15.68 -26.73
C ALA A 192 -17.64 17.17 -27.06
N PRO A 193 -18.18 17.48 -28.25
CA PRO A 193 -18.56 18.85 -28.60
C PRO A 193 -19.61 19.41 -27.64
N ASP A 194 -19.51 20.70 -27.31
CA ASP A 194 -20.52 21.36 -26.47
C ASP A 194 -21.88 21.41 -27.16
N SER A 195 -22.94 21.18 -26.37
CA SER A 195 -24.33 21.21 -26.83
C SER A 195 -25.28 21.49 -25.65
N MET A 196 -26.60 21.39 -25.87
CA MET A 196 -27.56 21.49 -24.77
C MET A 196 -27.50 20.32 -23.78
N ILE A 197 -26.88 19.21 -24.17
CA ILE A 197 -26.77 17.98 -23.37
C ILE A 197 -25.32 17.67 -22.95
N GLN A 198 -24.36 18.51 -23.35
CA GLN A 198 -22.93 18.38 -23.05
C GLN A 198 -22.34 19.76 -22.77
N ARG A 199 -21.67 19.94 -21.65
CA ARG A 199 -20.92 21.18 -21.37
C ARG A 199 -19.56 20.83 -20.80
N TYR A 200 -18.52 21.43 -21.37
CA TYR A 200 -17.17 21.37 -20.81
C TYR A 200 -17.17 21.68 -19.31
N GLY A 201 -16.39 20.93 -18.55
CA GLY A 201 -16.22 21.14 -17.11
C GLY A 201 -15.19 22.23 -16.84
N LYS A 202 -15.28 22.80 -15.63
CA LYS A 202 -14.21 23.66 -15.10
C LYS A 202 -13.69 23.03 -13.83
N PHE A 203 -12.55 22.38 -13.96
CA PHE A 203 -12.03 21.42 -12.99
C PHE A 203 -11.02 22.07 -12.07
N GLN A 204 -11.34 22.09 -10.78
CA GLN A 204 -10.43 22.51 -9.74
C GLN A 204 -9.63 21.31 -9.24
N LEU A 205 -8.30 21.45 -9.19
CA LEU A 205 -7.41 20.42 -8.66
C LEU A 205 -7.25 20.61 -7.16
N CYS A 206 -7.41 19.55 -6.37
CA CYS A 206 -7.42 19.64 -4.91
C CYS A 206 -6.55 18.52 -4.31
N ALA A 207 -5.77 18.83 -3.27
CA ALA A 207 -5.06 17.79 -2.49
C ALA A 207 -5.97 17.15 -1.42
N ASP A 208 -7.04 17.84 -1.03
CA ASP A 208 -7.96 17.45 0.04
C ASP A 208 -9.37 18.03 -0.23
N GLU A 209 -10.33 17.68 0.62
CA GLU A 209 -11.73 18.14 0.53
C GLU A 209 -11.85 19.68 0.63
N LYS A 210 -10.99 20.31 1.42
CA LYS A 210 -10.96 21.77 1.60
C LYS A 210 -10.41 22.48 0.35
N CYS A 211 -9.67 21.75 -0.48
CA CYS A 211 -9.02 22.22 -1.68
C CYS A 211 -8.08 23.40 -1.41
N THR A 212 -7.20 23.24 -0.43
CA THR A 212 -6.24 24.27 -0.04
C THR A 212 -5.35 24.67 -1.23
N PRO A 213 -5.28 25.97 -1.60
CA PRO A 213 -4.55 26.42 -2.78
C PRO A 213 -3.03 26.45 -2.59
N GLY A 214 -2.29 26.41 -3.70
CA GLY A 214 -0.86 26.78 -3.74
C GLY A 214 0.13 25.62 -3.60
N GLN A 215 -0.32 24.36 -3.64
CA GLN A 215 0.58 23.21 -3.69
C GLN A 215 0.81 22.79 -5.14
N ALA A 216 2.05 22.45 -5.50
CA ALA A 216 2.35 21.93 -6.82
C ALA A 216 1.72 20.54 -7.02
N VAL A 217 1.14 20.30 -8.20
CA VAL A 217 0.55 19.01 -8.57
C VAL A 217 1.56 18.21 -9.40
N ASN A 218 2.10 17.12 -8.87
CA ASN A 218 3.05 16.24 -9.56
C ASN A 218 2.55 14.79 -9.55
N PRO A 219 3.18 13.87 -10.29
CA PRO A 219 2.73 12.47 -10.35
C PRO A 219 2.67 11.77 -8.99
N SER A 220 3.51 12.20 -8.05
CA SER A 220 3.59 11.68 -6.69
C SER A 220 2.60 12.34 -5.72
N ASN A 221 1.81 13.30 -6.18
CA ASN A 221 0.75 13.91 -5.40
C ASN A 221 -0.58 13.25 -5.77
N GLU A 222 -1.22 12.61 -4.79
CA GLU A 222 -2.62 12.23 -4.90
C GLU A 222 -3.45 13.52 -4.98
N ILE A 223 -4.31 13.60 -5.99
CA ILE A 223 -5.20 14.74 -6.17
C ILE A 223 -6.63 14.29 -6.43
N TYR A 224 -7.57 15.18 -6.11
CA TYR A 224 -8.99 15.08 -6.37
C TYR A 224 -9.38 16.16 -7.36
N ILE A 225 -10.38 15.87 -8.20
CA ILE A 225 -10.84 16.78 -9.23
C ILE A 225 -12.28 17.17 -8.92
N ARG A 226 -12.51 18.46 -8.72
CA ARG A 226 -13.82 19.04 -8.45
C ARG A 226 -14.31 19.81 -9.66
N ASP A 227 -15.47 19.46 -10.20
CA ASP A 227 -16.12 20.27 -11.22
C ASP A 227 -16.86 21.44 -10.57
N THR A 228 -16.46 22.66 -10.92
CA THR A 228 -17.05 23.89 -10.36
C THR A 228 -18.39 24.23 -10.99
N TYR A 229 -18.74 23.63 -12.12
CA TYR A 229 -20.06 23.77 -12.72
C TYR A 229 -21.09 22.87 -12.04
N GLY A 230 -22.36 23.29 -12.10
CA GLY A 230 -23.51 22.50 -11.68
C GLY A 230 -24.15 21.76 -12.84
N ASP A 231 -25.40 21.37 -12.66
CA ASP A 231 -26.25 20.76 -13.68
C ASP A 231 -26.34 21.66 -14.92
N LEU A 232 -26.48 21.03 -16.10
CA LEU A 232 -26.48 21.73 -17.38
C LEU A 232 -27.55 22.82 -17.46
N ALA A 233 -28.79 22.48 -17.10
CA ALA A 233 -29.94 23.37 -17.24
C ALA A 233 -30.16 24.31 -16.04
N THR A 234 -29.82 23.89 -14.82
CA THR A 234 -30.20 24.59 -13.59
C THR A 234 -29.02 25.20 -12.84
N GLY A 235 -27.80 24.72 -13.09
CA GLY A 235 -26.63 25.06 -12.28
C GLY A 235 -26.70 24.55 -10.82
N ALA A 236 -27.69 23.73 -10.47
CA ALA A 236 -27.76 23.06 -9.17
C ALA A 236 -26.61 22.05 -9.02
N ASN A 237 -26.35 21.53 -7.82
CA ASN A 237 -25.33 20.48 -7.61
C ASN A 237 -23.92 20.85 -8.09
N LYS A 238 -23.55 22.14 -8.04
CA LYS A 238 -22.20 22.61 -8.38
C LYS A 238 -21.15 22.14 -7.37
N GLY A 239 -19.90 22.03 -7.80
CA GLY A 239 -18.78 21.72 -6.90
C GLY A 239 -18.69 20.25 -6.52
N GLN A 240 -19.19 19.35 -7.35
CA GLN A 240 -19.09 17.90 -7.11
C GLN A 240 -17.75 17.34 -7.60
N TRP A 241 -17.38 16.20 -7.03
CA TRP A 241 -16.13 15.51 -7.32
C TRP A 241 -16.31 14.53 -8.48
N LEU A 242 -15.30 14.38 -9.33
CA LEU A 242 -15.23 13.22 -10.21
C LEU A 242 -15.10 11.97 -9.34
N ASN A 243 -15.92 10.95 -9.60
CA ASN A 243 -16.01 9.77 -8.75
C ASN A 243 -14.95 8.69 -9.09
N ASN A 244 -14.79 7.71 -8.19
CA ASN A 244 -13.87 6.59 -8.35
C ASN A 244 -14.49 5.40 -9.15
N ALA A 245 -15.12 5.67 -10.31
CA ALA A 245 -15.76 4.63 -11.10
C ALA A 245 -14.73 3.71 -11.77
N ALA A 246 -14.73 2.42 -11.41
CA ALA A 246 -13.77 1.42 -11.88
C ALA A 246 -14.46 0.21 -12.54
N ASN A 247 -13.65 -0.64 -13.18
CA ASN A 247 -14.05 -1.94 -13.73
C ASN A 247 -15.17 -1.85 -14.79
N GLY A 248 -15.07 -0.87 -15.70
CA GLY A 248 -16.03 -0.68 -16.79
C GLY A 248 -17.15 0.31 -16.48
N ASN A 249 -17.27 0.78 -15.24
CA ASN A 249 -18.15 1.90 -14.91
C ASN A 249 -17.52 3.22 -15.37
N HIS A 250 -18.35 4.14 -15.88
CA HIS A 250 -17.87 5.42 -16.39
C HIS A 250 -17.71 6.45 -15.26
N ILE A 251 -16.64 7.24 -15.30
CA ILE A 251 -16.41 8.33 -14.36
C ILE A 251 -17.52 9.37 -14.52
N GLY A 252 -18.28 9.54 -13.44
CA GLY A 252 -19.31 10.55 -13.27
C GLY A 252 -18.96 11.47 -12.11
N ARG A 253 -19.99 11.99 -11.44
CA ARG A 253 -19.83 12.92 -10.32
C ARG A 253 -20.41 12.37 -9.02
N THR A 254 -19.88 12.87 -7.90
CA THR A 254 -20.37 12.55 -6.56
C THR A 254 -20.29 13.76 -5.63
N PRO A 255 -21.29 13.99 -4.76
CA PRO A 255 -21.18 14.98 -3.68
C PRO A 255 -20.32 14.48 -2.51
N ALA A 256 -20.13 13.17 -2.36
CA ALA A 256 -19.41 12.58 -1.25
C ALA A 256 -17.91 12.50 -1.55
N PHE A 257 -17.10 13.24 -0.78
CA PHE A 257 -15.64 13.26 -0.94
C PHE A 257 -15.01 11.87 -0.79
N ALA A 258 -15.54 11.03 0.12
CA ALA A 258 -15.08 9.66 0.31
C ALA A 258 -15.26 8.75 -0.92
N SER A 259 -16.09 9.16 -1.90
CA SER A 259 -16.30 8.45 -3.17
C SER A 259 -15.60 9.11 -4.35
N ALA A 260 -14.82 10.18 -4.11
CA ALA A 260 -14.06 10.86 -5.14
C ALA A 260 -12.96 9.97 -5.71
N GLY A 261 -12.68 10.13 -7.00
CA GLY A 261 -11.56 9.48 -7.68
C GLY A 261 -10.23 10.01 -7.16
N HIS A 262 -9.24 9.12 -7.12
CA HIS A 262 -7.89 9.43 -6.70
C HIS A 262 -7.00 9.53 -7.94
N PHE A 263 -6.62 10.75 -8.32
CA PHE A 263 -5.96 11.03 -9.59
C PHE A 263 -4.46 11.31 -9.41
N SER A 264 -3.72 11.11 -10.50
CA SER A 264 -2.34 11.55 -10.67
C SER A 264 -2.20 12.24 -12.02
N ILE A 265 -1.37 13.28 -12.08
CA ILE A 265 -1.13 14.04 -13.31
C ILE A 265 0.36 14.11 -13.61
N SER A 266 0.71 13.64 -14.81
CA SER A 266 2.06 13.70 -15.34
C SER A 266 2.17 14.71 -16.47
N LYS A 267 3.12 15.66 -16.35
CA LYS A 267 3.42 16.61 -17.42
C LYS A 267 4.08 15.91 -18.59
N TRP A 268 3.57 16.13 -19.79
CA TRP A 268 4.13 15.68 -21.05
C TRP A 268 4.68 16.85 -21.86
N PRO A 269 5.53 16.59 -22.87
CA PRO A 269 5.96 17.60 -23.83
C PRO A 269 4.77 18.31 -24.51
N CYS A 270 5.04 19.47 -25.10
CA CYS A 270 4.06 20.25 -25.88
C CYS A 270 2.83 20.73 -25.08
N GLY A 271 2.95 20.89 -23.75
CA GLY A 271 1.86 21.39 -22.91
C GLY A 271 0.73 20.38 -22.65
N LYS A 272 0.96 19.09 -22.95
CA LYS A 272 0.05 18.00 -22.64
C LYS A 272 0.29 17.48 -21.23
N TYR A 273 -0.73 16.82 -20.68
CA TYR A 273 -0.71 16.15 -19.40
C TYR A 273 -1.41 14.81 -19.54
N CYS A 274 -0.84 13.80 -18.89
CA CYS A 274 -1.37 12.45 -18.78
C CYS A 274 -2.13 12.37 -17.47
N LEU A 275 -3.46 12.23 -17.57
CA LEU A 275 -4.38 12.06 -16.44
C LEU A 275 -4.54 10.57 -16.17
N GLY A 276 -3.98 10.11 -15.06
CA GLY A 276 -4.08 8.73 -14.57
C GLY A 276 -4.75 8.68 -13.20
N GLY A 277 -4.91 7.48 -12.67
CA GLY A 277 -5.24 7.28 -11.27
C GLY A 277 -3.98 7.29 -10.42
N PHE A 278 -4.12 7.53 -9.12
CA PHE A 278 -2.96 7.59 -8.22
C PHE A 278 -2.32 6.22 -8.01
N THR A 279 -3.14 5.17 -7.87
CA THR A 279 -2.69 3.77 -7.73
C THR A 279 -3.15 2.87 -8.88
N GLN A 280 -3.94 3.41 -9.81
CA GLN A 280 -4.60 2.70 -10.92
C GLN A 280 -4.42 3.50 -12.21
N GLY A 281 -4.61 2.88 -13.37
CA GLY A 281 -4.65 3.62 -14.63
C GLY A 281 -6.00 4.27 -14.86
N ILE A 282 -6.06 5.22 -15.78
CA ILE A 282 -7.32 5.72 -16.36
C ILE A 282 -7.27 5.50 -17.87
N GLY A 283 -8.34 4.93 -18.40
CA GLY A 283 -8.44 4.65 -19.82
C GLY A 283 -9.86 4.84 -20.36
N PRO A 284 -10.03 4.64 -21.67
CA PRO A 284 -11.34 4.68 -22.30
C PRO A 284 -12.24 3.57 -21.74
N ALA A 285 -13.49 3.91 -21.44
CA ALA A 285 -14.51 2.96 -21.04
C ALA A 285 -15.34 2.53 -22.25
N CYS A 286 -15.35 1.21 -22.52
CA CYS A 286 -16.08 0.52 -23.60
C CYS A 286 -15.78 1.02 -25.04
N PRO A 287 -15.94 0.17 -26.07
CA PRO A 287 -15.93 0.65 -27.45
C PRO A 287 -17.18 1.51 -27.68
N ALA A 288 -17.00 2.82 -27.83
CA ALA A 288 -18.05 3.78 -28.13
C ALA A 288 -17.51 4.85 -29.09
N ASP A 289 -18.41 5.51 -29.82
CA ASP A 289 -18.07 6.63 -30.71
C ASP A 289 -17.46 7.81 -29.93
N ILE A 290 -17.86 7.96 -28.66
CA ILE A 290 -17.30 8.92 -27.71
C ILE A 290 -16.93 8.14 -26.44
N PRO A 291 -15.67 7.69 -26.29
CA PRO A 291 -15.27 6.92 -25.13
C PRO A 291 -15.31 7.79 -23.86
N ALA A 292 -16.00 7.30 -22.83
CA ALA A 292 -15.91 7.84 -21.48
C ALA A 292 -14.58 7.42 -20.82
N MET A 293 -14.34 7.84 -19.59
CA MET A 293 -13.17 7.41 -18.81
C MET A 293 -13.56 6.43 -17.69
N THR A 294 -12.66 5.50 -17.34
CA THR A 294 -12.82 4.57 -16.20
C THR A 294 -11.47 4.31 -15.53
N PHE A 295 -11.48 3.99 -14.24
CA PHE A 295 -10.31 3.49 -13.54
C PHE A 295 -10.04 2.02 -13.88
N TYR A 296 -8.77 1.70 -14.10
CA TYR A 296 -8.31 0.38 -14.54
C TYR A 296 -7.19 -0.14 -13.64
N SER A 297 -7.45 -1.21 -12.91
CA SER A 297 -6.49 -1.80 -11.97
C SER A 297 -5.42 -2.66 -12.64
N GLN A 298 -5.70 -3.20 -13.83
CA GLN A 298 -4.82 -4.14 -14.52
C GLN A 298 -3.60 -3.47 -15.17
N ASP A 299 -3.72 -2.17 -15.49
CA ASP A 299 -2.62 -1.36 -16.01
C ASP A 299 -2.55 -0.03 -15.26
N PRO A 300 -1.76 0.04 -14.16
CA PRO A 300 -1.57 1.26 -13.38
C PRO A 300 -0.88 2.41 -14.13
N GLN A 301 -0.28 2.17 -15.30
CA GLN A 301 0.41 3.20 -16.09
C GLN A 301 -0.49 3.81 -17.17
N MET A 302 -1.66 3.22 -17.43
CA MET A 302 -2.60 3.75 -18.41
C MET A 302 -3.10 5.15 -18.01
N CYS A 303 -3.16 6.07 -18.97
CA CYS A 303 -3.68 7.41 -18.75
C CYS A 303 -4.33 7.98 -20.01
N VAL A 304 -5.09 9.06 -19.83
CA VAL A 304 -5.71 9.80 -20.93
C VAL A 304 -5.01 11.16 -21.07
N ALA A 305 -4.58 11.49 -22.29
CA ALA A 305 -3.86 12.73 -22.57
C ALA A 305 -4.83 13.91 -22.75
N PHE A 306 -4.51 15.02 -22.09
CA PHE A 306 -5.25 16.28 -22.18
C PHE A 306 -4.30 17.48 -22.21
N GLN A 307 -4.69 18.55 -22.88
CA GLN A 307 -4.13 19.87 -22.69
C GLN A 307 -4.89 20.59 -21.56
N PHE A 308 -4.16 21.15 -20.61
CA PHE A 308 -4.74 21.88 -19.48
C PHE A 308 -4.62 23.37 -19.74
N THR A 309 -5.76 24.07 -19.74
CA THR A 309 -5.80 25.54 -19.83
C THR A 309 -6.24 26.10 -18.49
N GLU A 310 -5.36 26.83 -17.81
CA GLU A 310 -5.69 27.53 -16.56
C GLU A 310 -6.76 28.60 -16.83
N VAL A 311 -7.79 28.61 -16.00
CA VAL A 311 -8.91 29.55 -16.09
C VAL A 311 -9.35 30.00 -14.69
N PRO A 312 -9.98 31.19 -14.55
CA PRO A 312 -10.50 31.61 -13.26
C PRO A 312 -11.55 30.66 -12.66
N CYS A 313 -11.38 30.29 -11.39
CA CYS A 313 -12.36 29.50 -10.65
C CYS A 313 -13.68 30.26 -10.45
N ASP A 314 -13.61 31.54 -10.07
CA ASP A 314 -14.76 32.44 -10.06
C ASP A 314 -14.61 33.43 -11.21
N LEU A 315 -15.46 33.32 -12.23
CA LEU A 315 -15.42 34.20 -13.40
C LEU A 315 -15.87 35.63 -13.08
N LYS A 316 -16.52 35.84 -11.94
CA LYS A 316 -17.04 37.16 -11.51
C LYS A 316 -16.08 37.90 -10.58
N ALA A 317 -14.95 37.30 -10.21
CA ALA A 317 -13.98 37.95 -9.36
C ALA A 317 -13.22 39.05 -10.13
N ASP A 318 -13.18 40.27 -9.56
CA ASP A 318 -12.53 41.43 -10.20
C ASP A 318 -11.05 41.19 -10.52
N VAL A 319 -10.38 40.38 -9.69
CA VAL A 319 -8.96 40.00 -9.86
C VAL A 319 -8.68 39.34 -11.21
N ASN A 320 -9.70 38.76 -11.88
CA ASN A 320 -9.54 38.15 -13.20
C ASN A 320 -9.10 39.17 -14.25
N ASN A 321 -9.50 40.43 -14.11
CA ASN A 321 -9.09 41.50 -15.00
C ASN A 321 -7.63 41.91 -14.79
N CYS A 322 -7.02 41.53 -13.66
CA CYS A 322 -5.60 41.76 -13.38
C CYS A 322 -4.66 40.75 -14.04
N ILE A 323 -5.18 39.66 -14.62
CA ILE A 323 -4.38 38.62 -15.29
C ILE A 323 -3.79 39.17 -16.61
N TRP A 324 -4.46 40.15 -17.23
CA TRP A 324 -4.06 40.76 -18.50
C TRP A 324 -2.97 41.81 -18.29
N THR A 325 -1.71 41.37 -18.24
CA THR A 325 -0.54 42.25 -18.23
C THR A 325 0.18 42.18 -19.58
N ASN A 326 -0.15 43.13 -20.46
CA ASN A 326 0.35 43.32 -21.84
C ASN A 326 -0.36 42.52 -22.96
N GLY A 327 -0.79 43.25 -23.98
CA GLY A 327 -1.77 42.84 -25.00
C GLY A 327 -1.29 41.92 -26.11
N ASP A 328 -0.61 40.80 -25.82
CA ASP A 328 -0.23 39.82 -26.85
C ASP A 328 -0.01 38.38 -26.33
N GLN A 329 -0.74 37.93 -25.31
CA GLN A 329 -0.51 36.62 -24.68
C GLN A 329 -1.33 35.45 -25.24
N CYS A 330 -1.94 35.59 -26.42
CA CYS A 330 -2.51 34.45 -27.13
C CYS A 330 -1.44 33.85 -28.07
N CYS A 331 -0.93 32.65 -27.73
CA CYS A 331 -0.38 31.66 -28.68
C CYS A 331 1.13 31.62 -28.97
N ASN A 332 2.03 31.87 -28.00
CA ASN A 332 3.39 31.33 -28.15
C ASN A 332 3.36 29.82 -27.88
N ARG A 333 3.16 29.03 -28.94
CA ARG A 333 3.40 27.58 -28.96
C ARG A 333 4.71 27.31 -28.23
N VAL A 334 4.66 26.41 -27.25
CA VAL A 334 5.84 25.92 -26.53
C VAL A 334 6.91 25.57 -27.57
N ASP A 335 8.02 26.31 -27.57
CA ASP A 335 9.16 26.02 -28.43
C ASP A 335 9.70 24.65 -28.04
N CYS A 336 9.49 23.67 -28.93
CA CYS A 336 9.94 22.30 -28.76
C CYS A 336 11.32 22.06 -29.42
N SER A 337 12.07 23.11 -29.77
CA SER A 337 13.44 23.02 -30.23
C SER A 337 14.44 22.76 -29.07
N GLY A 338 14.11 21.77 -28.23
CA GLY A 338 15.03 21.22 -27.25
C GLY A 338 16.10 20.36 -27.91
N LYS A 339 17.28 20.96 -28.14
CA LYS A 339 18.61 20.33 -28.26
C LYS A 339 18.75 19.12 -29.21
N LYS A 340 19.27 19.38 -30.42
CA LYS A 340 20.15 18.41 -31.09
C LYS A 340 21.48 18.37 -30.34
N GLY A 341 21.74 17.28 -29.62
CA GLY A 341 23.06 16.65 -29.57
C GLY A 341 22.89 15.31 -30.30
N GLU A 342 23.71 14.91 -31.26
CA GLU A 342 25.12 15.19 -31.53
C GLU A 342 25.38 16.05 -32.78
#